data_AF-N2A4K9-F1
#
_entry.id   AF-N2A4K9-F1
#
_cell.length_a   1.000
_cell.length_b   1.000
_cell.length_c   1.000
_cell.angle_alpha   90.00
_cell.angle_beta   90.00
_cell.angle_gamma   90.00
#
_symmetry.space_group_name_H-M   'P 1'
#
loop_
_entity.id
_entity.type
_entity.pdbx_description
1 polymer ?
#
loop_
_entity_poly.entity_id
_entity_poly.type
_entity_poly.pdbx_seq_one_letter_code
_entity_poly.pdbx_strand_id
1 'polypeptide(L)'
;MFKRRKGYTIEFDFPEKSTCNGYSVTCTYKYNKKIDKYALEMELKNKDIGDSFRIDRQEIDTQYISGNKDNIEDNVKRIVQQAMFSGFFDKYIKRYEYTVKCFEKGNEYYEQEYFKNN
;
A
#
# COMPACT_ATOMS: atom_id res chain seq x y z
N MET A 1 -6.68 -28.05 -6.47
CA MET A 1 -6.10 -26.80 -5.91
C MET A 1 -4.90 -26.41 -6.75
N PHE A 2 -4.86 -25.21 -7.36
CA PHE A 2 -3.72 -24.76 -8.18
C PHE A 2 -2.79 -23.86 -7.38
N LYS A 3 -1.48 -24.15 -7.39
CA LYS A 3 -0.46 -23.32 -6.73
C LYS A 3 -0.17 -22.08 -7.58
N ARG A 4 -0.31 -20.89 -6.99
CA ARG A 4 0.10 -19.61 -7.61
C ARG A 4 1.15 -18.93 -6.74
N ARG A 5 2.28 -18.52 -7.33
CA ARG A 5 3.29 -17.68 -6.67
C ARG A 5 2.96 -16.21 -6.90
N LYS A 6 2.70 -15.48 -5.82
CA LYS A 6 2.31 -14.06 -5.85
C LYS A 6 3.51 -13.13 -6.02
N GLY A 7 4.69 -13.52 -5.55
CA GLY A 7 5.91 -12.73 -5.61
C GLY A 7 6.67 -12.88 -4.30
N TYR A 8 7.57 -11.94 -4.05
CA TYR A 8 8.22 -11.72 -2.77
C TYR A 8 7.67 -10.43 -2.18
N THR A 9 7.45 -10.41 -0.87
CA THR A 9 6.85 -9.27 -0.18
C THR A 9 7.78 -8.79 0.92
N ILE A 10 8.01 -7.47 0.95
CA ILE A 10 8.78 -6.77 1.99
C ILE A 10 7.90 -5.66 2.54
N GLU A 11 7.94 -5.45 3.85
CA GLU A 11 7.25 -4.34 4.51
C GLU A 11 8.29 -3.33 5.02
N PHE A 12 8.01 -2.05 4.83
CA PHE A 12 8.83 -0.95 5.31
C PHE A 12 8.02 -0.05 6.24
N ASP A 13 8.56 0.16 7.44
CA ASP A 13 8.08 1.19 8.35
C ASP A 13 8.58 2.57 7.93
N PHE A 14 7.71 3.58 8.04
CA PHE A 14 8.15 4.97 7.90
C PHE A 14 8.75 5.49 9.22
N PRO A 15 9.77 6.37 9.16
CA PRO A 15 10.33 7.01 10.35
C PRO A 15 9.30 7.88 11.08
N GLU A 16 9.39 7.97 12.41
CA GLU A 16 8.45 8.72 13.26
C GLU A 16 8.34 10.21 12.90
N LYS A 17 9.42 10.81 12.41
CA LYS A 17 9.48 12.23 12.02
C LYS A 17 8.98 12.50 10.60
N SER A 18 8.51 11.48 9.88
CA SER A 18 7.99 11.63 8.51
C SER A 18 6.51 12.04 8.51
N THR A 19 6.05 12.63 7.40
CA THR A 19 4.62 12.90 7.17
C THR A 19 3.77 11.63 7.10
N CYS A 20 4.43 10.47 6.96
CA CYS A 20 3.82 9.15 6.84
C CYS A 20 3.86 8.36 8.16
N ASN A 21 4.14 9.03 9.29
CA ASN A 21 4.14 8.39 10.59
C ASN A 21 2.78 7.71 10.88
N GLY A 22 2.81 6.54 11.52
CA GLY A 22 1.62 5.71 11.74
C GLY A 22 1.25 4.81 10.57
N TYR A 23 1.99 4.86 9.46
CA TYR A 23 1.80 3.98 8.30
C TYR A 23 3.03 3.11 8.03
N SER A 24 2.81 2.01 7.32
CA SER A 24 3.83 1.19 6.66
C SER A 24 3.49 1.03 5.18
N VAL A 25 4.48 0.65 4.38
CA VAL A 25 4.27 0.27 2.97
C VAL A 25 4.72 -1.17 2.74
N THR A 26 3.80 -1.98 2.24
CA THR A 26 4.07 -3.33 1.77
C THR A 26 4.40 -3.28 0.28
N CYS A 27 5.55 -3.83 -0.10
CA CYS A 27 6.00 -3.92 -1.48
C CYS A 27 6.01 -5.39 -1.91
N THR A 28 5.22 -5.74 -2.91
CA THR A 28 5.27 -7.07 -3.55
C THR A 28 5.92 -6.96 -4.91
N TYR A 29 7.01 -7.70 -5.12
CA TYR A 29 7.71 -7.73 -6.39
C TYR A 29 7.75 -9.13 -7.02
N LYS A 30 7.65 -9.18 -8.35
CA LYS A 30 7.67 -10.43 -9.11
C LYS A 30 8.35 -10.26 -10.46
N TYR A 31 9.34 -11.10 -10.73
CA TYR A 31 10.02 -11.10 -12.01
C TYR A 31 9.09 -11.54 -13.15
N ASN A 32 9.00 -10.71 -14.18
CA ASN A 32 8.26 -10.95 -15.40
C ASN A 32 9.24 -11.25 -16.54
N LYS A 33 9.33 -12.53 -16.90
CA LYS A 33 10.23 -13.03 -17.95
C LYS A 33 9.96 -12.45 -19.35
N LYS A 34 8.72 -12.00 -19.64
CA LYS A 34 8.36 -11.51 -20.97
C LYS A 34 9.01 -10.17 -21.30
N ILE A 35 9.25 -9.37 -20.27
CA ILE A 35 9.75 -8.00 -20.38
C ILE A 35 11.08 -7.81 -19.64
N ASP A 36 11.65 -8.90 -19.11
CA ASP A 36 12.90 -8.93 -18.37
C ASP A 36 12.99 -7.87 -17.23
N LYS A 37 11.91 -7.72 -16.47
CA LYS A 37 11.80 -6.76 -15.37
C LYS A 37 11.01 -7.30 -14.20
N TYR A 38 11.15 -6.69 -13.04
CA TYR A 38 10.31 -6.96 -11.88
C TYR A 38 9.09 -6.05 -11.88
N ALA A 39 7.90 -6.66 -11.83
CA ALA A 39 6.67 -5.98 -11.49
C ALA A 39 6.68 -5.65 -10.00
N LEU A 40 6.56 -4.38 -9.63
CA LEU A 40 6.45 -3.90 -8.25
C LEU A 40 5.05 -3.34 -7.99
N GLU A 41 4.39 -3.87 -6.97
CA GLU A 41 3.12 -3.42 -6.42
C GLU A 41 3.35 -2.89 -5.00
N MET A 42 2.70 -1.79 -4.62
CA MET A 42 2.79 -1.20 -3.28
C MET A 42 1.41 -1.12 -2.63
N GLU A 43 1.33 -1.36 -1.33
CA GLU A 43 0.14 -1.20 -0.51
C GLU A 43 0.50 -0.37 0.72
N LEU A 44 -0.31 0.64 1.02
CA LEU A 44 -0.18 1.47 2.23
C LEU A 44 -0.98 0.79 3.33
N LYS A 45 -0.42 0.69 4.53
CA LYS A 45 -1.11 0.11 5.67
C LYS A 45 -1.04 1.10 6.83
N ASN A 46 -2.18 1.39 7.45
CA ASN A 46 -2.18 2.08 8.73
C ASN A 46 -1.85 1.05 9.82
N LYS A 47 -0.98 1.39 10.75
CA LYS A 47 -0.48 0.42 11.75
C LYS A 47 -1.54 0.01 12.78
N ASP A 48 -2.49 0.89 13.03
CA ASP A 48 -3.56 0.70 14.03
C ASP A 48 -4.79 0.02 13.43
N ILE A 49 -4.93 0.01 12.11
CA ILE A 49 -6.03 -0.60 11.39
C ILE A 49 -5.52 -1.88 10.71
N GLY A 50 -6.14 -3.02 11.02
CA GLY A 50 -5.72 -4.33 10.48
C GLY A 50 -5.80 -4.45 8.95
N ASP A 51 -6.55 -3.56 8.31
CA ASP A 51 -6.77 -3.55 6.86
C ASP A 51 -5.71 -2.75 6.10
N SER A 52 -5.15 -3.36 5.04
CA SER A 52 -4.27 -2.67 4.10
C SER A 52 -5.08 -1.90 3.04
N PHE A 53 -4.58 -0.72 2.68
CA PHE A 53 -5.07 0.08 1.57
C PHE A 53 -4.15 -0.04 0.38
N ARG A 54 -4.62 -0.72 -0.66
CA ARG A 54 -3.88 -0.81 -1.92
C ARG A 54 -3.69 0.59 -2.50
N ILE A 55 -2.45 0.92 -2.85
CA ILE A 55 -2.11 2.22 -3.44
C ILE A 55 -2.69 2.35 -4.88
N ASP A 56 -3.35 1.32 -5.42
CA ASP A 56 -4.00 1.41 -6.73
C ASP A 56 -5.33 0.65 -6.91
N ARG A 57 -6.40 1.44 -7.18
CA ARG A 57 -7.41 1.17 -8.24
C ARG A 57 -7.72 2.43 -9.08
N GLN A 58 -6.89 3.47 -8.97
CA GLN A 58 -6.94 4.65 -9.83
C GLN A 58 -5.50 5.14 -10.08
N GLU A 59 -4.87 4.49 -11.07
CA GLU A 59 -3.77 4.98 -11.90
C GLU A 59 -2.36 5.08 -11.28
N ILE A 60 -1.85 4.02 -10.64
CA ILE A 60 -0.41 3.73 -10.64
C ILE A 60 -0.17 2.28 -11.03
N ASP A 61 -0.17 2.12 -12.34
CA ASP A 61 0.27 0.96 -13.08
C ASP A 61 1.50 0.31 -12.42
N THR A 62 1.47 -1.02 -12.31
CA THR A 62 2.55 -1.83 -11.77
C THR A 62 3.90 -1.30 -12.25
N GLN A 63 4.77 -0.86 -11.32
CA GLN A 63 6.05 -0.30 -11.72
C GLN A 63 6.99 -1.40 -12.18
N TYR A 64 7.45 -1.33 -13.42
CA TYR A 64 8.42 -2.28 -13.94
C TYR A 64 9.85 -1.80 -13.70
N ILE A 65 10.50 -2.41 -12.72
CA ILE A 65 11.85 -2.04 -12.29
C ILE A 65 12.88 -3.04 -12.78
N SER A 66 14.02 -2.52 -13.22
CA SER A 66 15.18 -3.34 -13.59
C SER A 66 15.92 -3.80 -12.35
N GLY A 67 16.50 -4.99 -12.42
CA GLY A 67 17.26 -5.57 -11.32
C GLY A 67 17.50 -7.05 -11.53
N ASN A 68 18.30 -7.63 -10.67
CA ASN A 68 18.51 -9.06 -10.54
C ASN A 68 18.18 -9.48 -9.10
N LYS A 69 18.30 -10.78 -8.80
CA LYS A 69 17.99 -11.30 -7.46
C LYS A 69 18.85 -10.69 -6.35
N ASP A 70 20.05 -10.21 -6.68
CA ASP A 70 21.01 -9.72 -5.70
C ASP A 70 20.75 -8.25 -5.32
N ASN A 71 20.13 -7.46 -6.21
CA ASN A 71 19.93 -6.02 -6.00
C ASN A 71 18.46 -5.57 -5.98
N ILE A 72 17.51 -6.46 -6.27
CA ILE A 72 16.10 -6.06 -6.40
C ILE A 72 15.55 -5.47 -5.10
N GLU A 73 15.91 -6.04 -3.94
CA GLU A 73 15.43 -5.55 -2.64
C GLU A 73 15.96 -4.14 -2.33
N ASP A 74 17.24 -3.89 -2.61
CA ASP A 74 17.84 -2.56 -2.47
C ASP A 74 17.21 -1.55 -3.44
N ASN A 75 16.86 -1.98 -4.65
CA ASN A 75 16.14 -1.13 -5.61
C ASN A 75 14.76 -0.74 -5.06
N VAL A 76 14.00 -1.72 -4.55
CA VAL A 76 12.68 -1.48 -3.92
C VAL A 76 12.82 -0.52 -2.74
N LYS A 77 13.80 -0.75 -1.85
CA LYS A 77 14.06 0.13 -0.71
C LYS A 77 14.34 1.57 -1.13
N ARG A 78 15.18 1.78 -2.14
CA ARG A 78 15.49 3.13 -2.66
C ARG A 78 14.25 3.81 -3.25
N ILE A 79 13.41 3.07 -3.97
CA ILE A 79 12.14 3.59 -4.50
C ILE A 79 11.22 4.05 -3.37
N VAL A 80 11.06 3.23 -2.32
CA VAL A 80 10.25 3.58 -1.15
C VAL A 80 10.77 4.84 -0.46
N GLN A 81 12.08 4.93 -0.26
CA GLN A 81 12.72 6.11 0.33
C GLN A 81 12.48 7.36 -0.52
N GLN A 82 12.66 7.27 -1.83
CA GLN A 82 12.43 8.40 -2.74
C GLN A 82 10.95 8.81 -2.75
N ALA A 83 10.03 7.84 -2.78
CA ALA A 83 8.60 8.09 -2.71
C ALA A 83 8.24 8.84 -1.41
N MET A 84 8.75 8.39 -0.27
CA MET A 84 8.58 9.08 1.02
C MET A 84 9.12 10.52 0.98
N PHE A 85 10.36 10.72 0.54
CA PHE A 85 10.96 12.06 0.50
C PHE A 85 10.26 13.02 -0.48
N SER A 86 9.66 12.49 -1.54
CA SER A 86 8.89 13.28 -2.50
C SER A 86 7.47 13.63 -2.05
N GLY A 87 7.03 13.14 -0.89
CA GLY A 87 5.64 13.27 -0.43
C GLY A 87 4.63 12.45 -1.25
N PHE A 88 5.12 11.46 -2.03
CA PHE A 88 4.28 10.63 -2.90
C PHE A 88 3.16 9.91 -2.14
N PHE A 89 3.44 9.46 -0.91
CA PHE A 89 2.47 8.74 -0.07
C PHE A 89 1.40 9.67 0.52
N ASP A 90 1.64 10.99 0.61
CA ASP A 90 0.73 11.92 1.28
C ASP A 90 -0.66 11.93 0.65
N LYS A 91 -0.76 11.85 -0.70
CA LYS A 91 -2.06 11.78 -1.39
C LYS A 91 -2.81 10.48 -1.08
N TYR A 92 -2.09 9.38 -0.87
CA TYR A 92 -2.69 8.07 -0.56
C TYR A 92 -3.13 7.99 0.89
N ILE A 93 -2.33 8.54 1.81
CA ILE A 93 -2.69 8.70 3.22
C ILE A 93 -3.98 9.51 3.33
N LYS A 94 -4.05 10.69 2.70
CA LYS A 94 -5.26 11.53 2.71
C LYS A 94 -6.49 10.81 2.16
N ARG A 95 -6.32 10.06 1.06
CA ARG A 95 -7.40 9.26 0.47
C ARG A 95 -7.86 8.14 1.40
N TYR A 96 -6.92 7.45 2.04
CA TYR A 96 -7.21 6.40 3.01
C TYR A 96 -8.01 6.94 4.19
N GLU A 97 -7.53 8.02 4.81
CA GLU A 97 -8.21 8.67 5.93
C GLU A 97 -9.61 9.17 5.54
N TYR A 98 -9.77 9.71 4.34
CA TYR A 98 -11.10 10.08 3.83
C TYR A 98 -12.03 8.86 3.70
N THR A 99 -11.50 7.74 3.19
CA THR A 99 -12.26 6.49 3.04
C THR A 99 -12.71 5.95 4.39
N VAL A 100 -11.81 5.95 5.39
CA VAL A 100 -12.12 5.56 6.77
C VAL A 100 -13.22 6.45 7.36
N LYS A 101 -13.12 7.77 7.21
CA LYS A 101 -14.16 8.71 7.69
C LYS A 101 -15.51 8.49 7.02
N CYS A 102 -15.53 8.17 5.73
CA CYS A 102 -16.76 7.82 5.03
C CYS A 102 -17.38 6.54 5.59
N PHE A 103 -16.56 5.52 5.88
CA PHE A 103 -17.02 4.28 6.50
C PHE A 103 -17.57 4.52 7.90
N GLU A 104 -16.84 5.21 8.78
CA GLU A 104 -17.26 5.52 10.15
C GLU A 104 -18.61 6.26 10.16
N LYS A 105 -18.74 7.30 9.34
CA LYS A 105 -19.99 8.07 9.24
C LYS A 105 -21.15 7.23 8.70
N GLY A 106 -20.88 6.35 7.74
CA GLY A 106 -21.87 5.40 7.24
C GLY A 106 -22.31 4.41 8.32
N ASN A 107 -21.35 3.88 9.08
CA ASN A 107 -21.60 2.96 10.18
C ASN A 107 -22.47 3.61 11.26
N GLU A 108 -22.12 4.82 11.71
CA GLU A 108 -22.92 5.60 12.67
C GLU A 108 -24.37 5.78 12.20
N TYR A 109 -24.57 6.09 10.91
CA TYR A 109 -25.91 6.24 10.34
C TYR A 109 -26.72 4.93 10.41
N TYR A 110 -26.13 3.81 10.00
CA TYR A 110 -26.83 2.52 10.00
C TYR A 110 -27.05 1.96 11.42
N GLU A 111 -26.13 2.21 12.36
CA GLU A 111 -26.33 1.84 13.76
C GLU A 111 -27.52 2.59 14.36
N GLN A 112 -27.63 3.90 14.13
CA GLN A 112 -28.79 4.67 14.58
C GLN A 112 -30.10 4.16 14.00
N GLU A 113 -30.14 3.77 12.73
CA GLU A 113 -31.32 3.17 12.11
C GLU A 113 -31.63 1.79 12.71
N TYR A 114 -30.61 0.98 13.00
CA TYR A 114 -30.79 -0.33 13.62
C TYR A 114 -31.38 -0.22 15.04
N PHE A 115 -30.86 0.70 15.86
CA PHE A 115 -31.32 0.92 17.24
C PHE A 115 -32.65 1.68 17.33
N LYS A 116 -33.11 2.36 16.27
CA LYS A 116 -34.46 2.96 16.22
C LYS A 116 -35.54 1.94 15.83
N ASN A 117 -35.17 0.89 15.09
CA ASN A 117 -36.09 -0.11 14.55
C ASN A 117 -36.14 -1.41 15.37
N ASN A 118 -35.41 -1.47 16.49
CA ASN A 118 -35.47 -2.52 17.52
C ASN A 118 -35.73 -1.88 18.89
#